data_AF-A0A534VNA8-F1
#
_entry.id   AF-A0A534VNA8-F1
#
_cell.length_a   1.000
_cell.length_b   1.000
_cell.length_c   1.000
_cell.angle_alpha   90.00
_cell.angle_beta   90.00
_cell.angle_gamma   90.00
#
_symmetry.space_group_name_H-M   'P 1'
#
loop_
_entity.id
_entity.type
_entity.pdbx_description
1 polymer ?
#
loop_
_entity_poly.entity_id
_entity_poly.type
_entity_poly.pdbx_seq_one_letter_code
_entity_poly.pdbx_strand_id
1 'polypeptide(L)'
;MSHEPSHSTEHLPPPEAQADEHVASFKIVAVGVIALLVFGAATVWSARILDRTARTLSPAGPLPVGKEIGKPEIGIVDQTPFETTRGSEKYRREALQRLNSYGWVDPQKGVIHVPIDKAIDQLLSQEQGKKP
;
A
#
# COMPACT_ATOMS: atom_id res chain seq x y z
N MET A 1 -25.85 -22.68 88.28
CA MET A 1 -25.19 -22.37 86.99
C MET A 1 -26.19 -22.64 85.89
N SER A 2 -26.89 -21.60 85.46
CA SER A 2 -27.98 -21.67 84.48
C SER A 2 -27.38 -21.30 83.12
N HIS A 3 -27.42 -22.22 82.16
CA HIS A 3 -27.03 -21.92 80.79
C HIS A 3 -28.27 -21.40 80.03
N GLU A 4 -28.22 -20.14 79.60
CA GLU A 4 -29.11 -19.61 78.56
C GLU A 4 -28.76 -20.30 77.22
N PRO A 5 -29.75 -20.84 76.48
CA PRO A 5 -29.52 -21.28 75.12
C PRO A 5 -29.32 -20.05 74.23
N SER A 6 -28.15 -20.00 73.58
CA SER A 6 -27.74 -18.98 72.63
C SER A 6 -28.84 -18.70 71.60
N HIS A 7 -29.15 -17.42 71.45
CA HIS A 7 -30.09 -16.88 70.48
C HIS A 7 -29.87 -17.44 69.07
N SER A 8 -30.93 -18.04 68.55
CA SER A 8 -31.45 -17.87 67.19
C SER A 8 -30.40 -17.67 66.09
N THR A 9 -30.07 -18.75 65.38
CA THR A 9 -29.84 -18.65 63.93
C THR A 9 -31.08 -18.03 63.32
N GLU A 10 -31.08 -16.71 63.10
CA GLU A 10 -32.05 -16.06 62.22
C GLU A 10 -31.99 -16.80 60.89
N HIS A 11 -33.06 -17.50 60.57
CA HIS A 11 -33.26 -18.10 59.27
C HIS A 11 -33.51 -16.95 58.29
N LEU A 12 -32.42 -16.37 57.76
CA LEU A 12 -32.51 -15.49 56.62
C LEU A 12 -33.29 -16.24 55.52
N PRO A 13 -34.28 -15.60 54.86
CA PRO A 13 -34.89 -16.21 53.69
C PRO A 13 -33.77 -16.51 52.68
N PRO A 14 -33.82 -17.65 51.97
CA PRO A 14 -32.86 -17.91 50.91
C PRO A 14 -32.82 -16.69 49.99
N PRO A 15 -31.63 -16.24 49.55
CA PRO A 15 -31.52 -15.09 48.66
C PRO A 15 -32.47 -15.30 47.48
N GLU A 16 -33.20 -14.24 47.08
CA GLU A 16 -34.09 -14.31 45.93
C GLU A 16 -33.33 -14.99 44.79
N ALA A 17 -33.88 -16.12 44.30
CA ALA A 17 -33.29 -16.84 43.19
C ALA A 17 -33.00 -15.80 42.12
N GLN A 18 -31.71 -15.65 41.79
CA GLN A 18 -31.25 -14.65 40.83
C GLN A 18 -32.19 -14.72 39.63
N ALA A 19 -32.99 -13.66 39.44
CA ALA A 19 -34.02 -13.63 38.41
C ALA A 19 -33.38 -14.15 37.12
N ASP A 20 -33.97 -15.18 36.50
CA ASP A 20 -33.44 -15.83 35.30
C ASP A 20 -32.91 -14.74 34.36
N GLU A 21 -31.58 -14.61 34.28
CA GLU A 21 -30.95 -13.56 33.49
C GLU A 21 -31.11 -14.01 32.04
N HIS A 22 -32.25 -13.68 31.46
CA HIS A 22 -32.59 -13.96 30.07
C HIS A 22 -31.73 -13.06 29.19
N VAL A 23 -30.45 -13.42 29.05
CA VAL A 23 -29.58 -12.87 28.04
C VAL A 23 -30.27 -13.09 26.69
N ALA A 24 -30.44 -12.03 25.91
CA ALA A 24 -31.07 -12.07 24.59
C ALA A 24 -30.16 -12.82 23.60
N SER A 25 -29.98 -14.11 23.82
CA SER A 25 -29.03 -15.00 23.15
C SER A 25 -29.22 -14.96 21.64
N PHE A 26 -30.47 -14.85 21.19
CA PHE A 26 -30.79 -14.67 19.78
C PHE A 26 -30.21 -13.38 19.18
N LYS A 27 -30.24 -12.25 19.90
CA LYS A 27 -29.64 -10.98 19.43
C LYS A 27 -28.13 -11.09 19.33
N ILE A 28 -27.48 -11.73 20.31
CA ILE A 28 -26.03 -11.95 20.29
C ILE A 28 -25.63 -12.85 19.11
N VAL A 29 -26.35 -13.95 18.90
CA VAL A 29 -26.14 -14.84 17.75
C VAL A 29 -26.36 -14.09 16.44
N ALA A 30 -27.43 -13.30 16.32
CA ALA A 30 -27.71 -12.51 15.14
C ALA A 30 -26.59 -11.51 14.83
N VAL A 31 -26.08 -10.80 15.85
CA VAL A 31 -24.94 -9.88 15.69
C VAL A 31 -23.69 -10.64 15.26
N GLY A 32 -23.41 -11.80 15.84
CA GLY A 32 -22.29 -12.66 15.45
C GLY A 32 -22.37 -13.10 13.98
N VAL A 33 -23.56 -13.53 13.54
CA VAL A 33 -23.80 -13.92 12.14
C VAL A 33 -23.62 -12.72 11.20
N ILE A 34 -24.17 -11.56 11.54
CA ILE A 34 -24.01 -10.34 10.74
C ILE A 34 -22.53 -9.94 10.65
N ALA A 35 -21.79 -9.99 11.75
CA ALA A 35 -20.36 -9.68 11.77
C ALA A 35 -19.56 -10.62 10.85
N LEU A 36 -19.87 -11.93 10.88
CA LEU A 36 -19.25 -12.91 9.99
C LEU A 36 -19.56 -12.65 8.52
N LEU A 37 -20.81 -12.28 8.20
CA LEU A 37 -21.21 -11.95 6.84
C LEU A 37 -20.50 -10.70 6.33
N VAL A 38 -20.43 -9.64 7.14
CA VAL A 38 -19.72 -8.40 6.80
C VAL A 38 -18.23 -8.66 6.61
N PHE A 39 -17.61 -9.42 7.52
CA PHE A 39 -16.20 -9.79 7.42
C PHE A 39 -15.93 -10.59 6.14
N GLY A 40 -16.73 -11.64 5.88
CA GLY A 40 -16.59 -12.45 4.67
C GLY A 40 -16.77 -11.64 3.38
N ALA A 41 -17.77 -10.75 3.34
CA ALA A 41 -17.98 -9.86 2.21
C ALA A 41 -16.79 -8.90 2.00
N ALA A 42 -16.25 -8.34 3.08
CA ALA A 42 -15.07 -7.48 3.03
C ALA A 42 -13.82 -8.24 2.54
N THR A 43 -13.61 -9.49 2.99
CA THR A 43 -12.52 -10.34 2.51
C THR A 43 -12.63 -10.61 1.02
N VAL A 44 -13.82 -10.99 0.52
CA VAL A 44 -14.05 -11.24 -0.91
C VAL A 44 -13.87 -9.97 -1.72
N TRP A 45 -14.35 -8.83 -1.22
CA TRP A 45 -14.18 -7.53 -1.86
C TRP A 45 -12.70 -7.13 -1.93
N SER A 46 -11.95 -7.30 -0.85
CA SER A 46 -10.52 -7.03 -0.79
C SER A 46 -9.74 -7.90 -1.77
N ALA A 47 -10.03 -9.20 -1.83
CA ALA A 47 -9.44 -10.12 -2.80
C ALA A 47 -9.73 -9.69 -4.25
N ARG A 48 -10.97 -9.26 -4.55
CA ARG A 48 -11.34 -8.74 -5.87
C ARG A 48 -10.57 -7.47 -6.24
N ILE A 49 -10.34 -6.56 -5.30
CA ILE A 49 -9.51 -5.36 -5.52
C ILE A 49 -8.07 -5.78 -5.80
N LEU A 50 -7.52 -6.69 -5.00
CA LEU A 50 -6.15 -7.16 -5.15
C LEU A 50 -5.95 -7.82 -6.52
N ASP A 51 -6.86 -8.70 -6.94
CA ASP A 51 -6.81 -9.36 -8.25
C ASP A 51 -6.88 -8.37 -9.41
N ARG A 52 -7.78 -7.39 -9.34
CA ARG A 52 -7.88 -6.34 -10.36
C ARG A 52 -6.59 -5.54 -10.44
N THR A 53 -6.04 -5.17 -9.29
CA THR A 53 -4.81 -4.39 -9.20
C THR A 53 -3.62 -5.20 -9.73
N ALA A 54 -3.49 -6.47 -9.33
CA ALA A 54 -2.44 -7.38 -9.79
C ALA A 54 -2.48 -7.56 -11.30
N ARG A 55 -3.67 -7.77 -11.90
CA ARG A 55 -3.81 -7.87 -13.37
C ARG A 55 -3.42 -6.60 -14.10
N THR A 56 -3.67 -5.42 -13.52
CA THR A 56 -3.23 -4.14 -14.12
C THR A 56 -1.74 -3.84 -13.95
N LEU A 57 -1.09 -4.45 -12.95
CA LEU A 57 0.34 -4.27 -12.69
C LEU A 57 1.20 -5.31 -13.41
N SER A 58 0.69 -6.53 -13.59
CA SER A 58 1.40 -7.66 -14.18
C SER A 58 0.57 -8.31 -15.29
N PRO A 59 0.41 -7.64 -16.46
CA PRO A 59 -0.38 -8.18 -17.57
C PRO A 59 0.19 -9.50 -18.14
N ALA A 60 1.48 -9.78 -17.92
CA ALA A 60 2.15 -11.01 -18.35
C ALA A 60 2.00 -12.21 -17.38
N GLY A 61 1.32 -12.04 -16.23
CA GLY A 61 1.12 -13.10 -15.22
C GLY A 61 2.16 -13.10 -14.09
N PRO A 62 2.00 -13.99 -13.09
CA PRO A 62 2.93 -14.09 -11.96
C PRO A 62 4.34 -14.42 -12.45
N LEU A 63 5.35 -13.69 -11.97
CA LEU A 63 6.74 -14.02 -12.26
C LEU A 63 7.02 -15.44 -11.76
N PRO A 64 7.67 -16.30 -12.57
CA PRO A 64 8.06 -17.61 -12.11
C PRO A 64 8.90 -17.45 -10.84
N VAL A 65 8.56 -18.21 -9.80
CA VAL A 65 9.31 -18.21 -8.55
C VAL A 65 10.77 -18.54 -8.89
N GLY A 66 11.65 -17.55 -8.70
CA GLY A 66 13.04 -17.65 -9.10
C GLY A 66 13.68 -18.88 -8.49
N LYS A 67 14.44 -19.62 -9.29
CA LYS A 67 15.10 -20.90 -8.93
C LYS A 67 16.20 -20.75 -7.86
N GLU A 68 16.23 -19.64 -7.13
CA GLU A 68 17.34 -19.19 -6.29
C GLU A 68 16.96 -18.91 -4.83
N ILE A 69 15.80 -19.39 -4.38
CA ILE A 69 15.46 -19.34 -2.94
C ILE A 69 16.53 -20.13 -2.16
N GLY A 70 17.39 -19.42 -1.41
CA GLY A 70 18.39 -19.99 -0.52
C GLY A 70 19.86 -19.80 -0.93
N LYS A 71 20.17 -19.03 -1.97
CA LYS A 71 21.57 -18.65 -2.27
C LYS A 71 21.98 -17.42 -1.45
N PRO A 72 23.17 -17.41 -0.82
CA PRO A 72 23.69 -16.20 -0.19
C PRO A 72 24.01 -15.16 -1.27
N GLU A 73 23.14 -14.17 -1.40
CA GLU A 73 23.30 -13.04 -2.31
C GLU A 73 24.36 -12.08 -1.74
N ILE A 74 25.61 -12.17 -2.22
CA ILE A 74 26.66 -11.21 -1.87
C ILE A 74 26.60 -10.07 -2.89
N GLY A 75 26.18 -8.88 -2.44
CA GLY A 75 26.28 -7.64 -3.22
C GLY A 75 25.23 -7.47 -4.31
N ILE A 76 24.01 -7.95 -4.11
CA ILE A 76 22.89 -7.68 -5.03
C ILE A 76 22.28 -6.32 -4.66
N VAL A 77 22.49 -5.32 -5.53
CA VAL A 77 21.58 -4.19 -5.60
C VAL A 77 20.37 -4.70 -6.38
N ASP A 78 19.21 -4.74 -5.73
CA ASP A 78 17.95 -5.08 -6.38
C ASP A 78 17.64 -4.02 -7.45
N GLN A 79 18.08 -4.28 -8.68
CA GLN A 79 17.86 -3.42 -9.83
C GLN A 79 16.59 -3.90 -10.50
N THR A 80 15.47 -3.23 -10.22
CA THR A 80 14.25 -3.44 -10.99
C THR A 80 14.53 -3.14 -12.47
N PRO A 81 14.17 -4.05 -13.41
CA PRO A 81 14.35 -3.79 -14.83
C PRO A 81 13.73 -2.44 -15.22
N PHE A 82 14.47 -1.62 -15.97
CA PHE A 82 14.06 -0.26 -16.33
C PHE A 82 12.68 -0.20 -17.02
N GLU A 83 12.29 -1.27 -17.70
CA GLU A 83 11.01 -1.38 -18.42
C GLU A 83 9.81 -1.63 -17.49
N THR A 84 10.01 -2.13 -16.27
CA THR A 84 8.93 -2.65 -15.42
C THR A 84 8.45 -1.67 -14.34
N THR A 85 9.21 -0.59 -14.09
CA THR A 85 8.89 0.35 -13.03
C THR A 85 7.95 1.44 -13.56
N ARG A 86 6.71 1.56 -13.07
CA ARG A 86 5.80 2.68 -13.42
C ARG A 86 6.41 4.08 -13.21
N GLY A 87 7.44 4.18 -12.37
CA GLY A 87 8.25 5.39 -12.23
C GLY A 87 9.05 5.76 -13.49
N SER A 88 9.46 4.80 -14.34
CA SER A 88 10.29 5.04 -15.51
C SER A 88 9.63 5.97 -16.52
N GLU A 89 8.32 5.81 -16.78
CA GLU A 89 7.55 6.69 -17.66
C GLU A 89 7.42 8.12 -17.10
N LYS A 90 7.22 8.24 -15.78
CA LYS A 90 7.16 9.55 -15.12
C LYS A 90 8.53 10.25 -15.18
N TYR A 91 9.60 9.54 -14.85
CA TYR A 91 10.98 10.05 -14.93
C TYR A 91 11.36 10.41 -16.37
N ARG A 92 10.98 9.58 -17.35
CA ARG A 92 11.18 9.84 -18.78
C ARG A 92 10.47 11.12 -19.20
N ARG A 93 9.21 11.29 -18.80
CA ARG A 93 8.44 12.50 -19.09
C ARG A 93 9.06 13.75 -18.48
N GLU A 94 9.46 13.69 -17.22
CA GLU A 94 10.12 14.81 -16.52
C GLU A 94 11.49 15.15 -17.15
N ALA A 95 12.25 14.13 -17.57
CA ALA A 95 13.52 14.31 -18.27
C ALA A 95 13.30 14.97 -19.64
N LEU A 96 12.34 14.49 -20.43
CA LEU A 96 11.98 15.09 -21.72
C LEU A 96 11.47 16.52 -21.55
N GLN A 97 10.66 16.79 -20.54
CA GLN A 97 10.17 18.14 -20.26
C GLN A 97 11.32 19.10 -19.95
N ARG A 98 12.28 18.69 -19.11
CA ARG A 98 13.47 19.49 -18.83
C ARG A 98 14.28 19.74 -20.10
N LEU A 99 14.58 18.70 -20.86
CA LEU A 99 15.37 18.77 -22.09
C LEU A 99 14.75 19.67 -23.18
N ASN A 100 13.42 19.72 -23.24
CA ASN A 100 12.66 20.51 -24.21
C ASN A 100 12.25 21.89 -23.69
N SER A 101 12.75 22.31 -22.53
CA SER A 101 12.45 23.60 -21.92
C SER A 101 13.69 24.47 -21.77
N TYR A 102 13.49 25.79 -21.74
CA TYR A 102 14.54 26.68 -21.24
C TYR A 102 14.77 26.42 -19.77
N GLY A 103 16.05 26.40 -19.37
CA GLY A 103 16.44 25.99 -18.04
C GLY A 103 17.41 26.95 -17.38
N TRP A 104 18.32 26.37 -16.60
CA TRP A 104 19.30 27.09 -15.81
C TRP A 104 20.26 27.92 -16.69
N VAL A 105 20.83 28.95 -16.06
CA VAL A 105 21.83 29.85 -16.63
C VAL A 105 23.03 29.84 -15.68
N ASP A 106 24.23 29.67 -16.23
CA ASP A 106 25.50 29.91 -15.54
C ASP A 106 26.13 31.20 -16.12
N PRO A 107 25.94 32.36 -15.45
CA PRO A 107 26.44 33.65 -15.95
C PRO A 107 27.97 33.71 -15.95
N GLN A 108 28.65 32.99 -15.05
CA GLN A 108 30.10 33.03 -14.94
C GLN A 108 30.77 32.34 -16.12
N LYS A 109 30.15 31.26 -16.60
CA LYS A 109 30.61 30.50 -17.77
C LYS A 109 29.96 30.92 -19.08
N GLY A 110 28.96 31.79 -19.02
CA GLY A 110 28.19 32.22 -20.20
C GLY A 110 27.39 31.08 -20.84
N VAL A 111 27.00 30.06 -20.05
CA VAL A 111 26.28 28.88 -20.55
C VAL A 111 24.82 28.96 -20.17
N ILE A 112 23.93 28.71 -21.13
CA ILE A 112 22.49 28.68 -20.92
C ILE A 112 21.93 27.33 -21.36
N HIS A 113 20.94 26.81 -20.62
CA HIS A 113 20.19 25.64 -21.05
C HIS A 113 19.12 26.05 -22.08
N VAL A 114 19.34 25.65 -23.33
CA VAL A 114 18.42 25.85 -24.46
C VAL A 114 17.70 24.53 -24.74
N PRO A 115 16.41 24.54 -25.13
CA PRO A 115 15.72 23.34 -25.60
C PRO A 115 16.53 22.58 -26.66
N ILE A 116 16.60 21.26 -26.55
CA ILE A 116 17.48 20.44 -27.40
C ILE A 116 17.22 20.62 -28.90
N ASP A 117 15.96 20.73 -29.30
CA ASP A 117 15.60 20.94 -30.72
C ASP A 117 16.19 22.24 -31.26
N LYS A 118 16.15 23.32 -30.45
CA LYS A 118 16.73 24.62 -30.82
C LYS A 118 18.24 24.60 -30.84
N ALA A 119 18.86 23.86 -29.92
CA ALA A 119 20.30 23.66 -29.92
C ALA A 119 20.77 22.90 -31.17
N ILE A 120 20.03 21.86 -31.59
CA ILE A 120 20.29 21.11 -32.83
C ILE A 120 20.12 22.02 -34.05
N ASP A 121 19.02 22.76 -34.15
CA ASP A 121 18.77 23.71 -35.26
C ASP A 121 19.90 24.74 -35.39
N GLN A 122 20.36 25.27 -34.26
CA GLN A 122 21.43 26.25 -34.22
C GLN A 122 22.77 25.64 -34.67
N LEU A 123 23.08 24.43 -34.21
CA LEU A 123 24.29 23.71 -34.61
C LEU A 123 24.30 23.43 -36.12
N LEU A 124 23.18 22.93 -36.66
CA LEU A 124 23.05 22.66 -38.09
C LEU A 124 23.19 23.94 -38.93
N SER A 125 22.62 25.06 -38.46
CA SER A 125 22.73 26.36 -39.13
C SER A 125 24.18 26.87 -39.13
N GLN A 126 24.91 26.68 -38.03
CA GLN A 126 26.33 27.04 -37.92
C GLN A 126 27.20 26.21 -38.87
N GLU A 127 26.96 24.90 -38.96
CA GLU A 127 27.69 24.01 -39.88
C GLU A 127 27.39 24.33 -41.36
N GLN A 128 26.15 24.70 -41.70
CA GLN A 128 25.79 25.10 -43.06
C GLN A 128 26.43 26.44 -43.48
N GLY A 129 26.53 27.41 -42.56
CA GLY A 129 27.22 28.68 -42.81
C GLY A 129 28.75 28.57 -42.85
N LYS A 130 29.31 27.43 -42.41
CA LYS A 130 30.75 27.18 -42.34
C LYS A 130 31.28 26.29 -43.49
N LYS A 131 30.45 25.93 -44.45
CA LYS A 131 30.93 25.34 -45.71
C LYS A 131 31.68 26.41 -46.53
N PRO A 132 32.94 26.15 -46.96
CA PRO A 132 33.69 27.06 -47.83
C PRO A 132 33.04 27.18 -49.22
#